data_AF-A0A2M8PLB1-F1
#
_entry.id   AF-A0A2M8PLB1-F1
#
_cell.length_a   1.000
_cell.length_b   1.000
_cell.length_c   1.000
_cell.angle_alpha   90.00
_cell.angle_beta   90.00
_cell.angle_gamma   90.00
#
_symmetry.space_group_name_H-M   'P 1'
#
loop_
_entity.id
_entity.type
_entity.pdbx_description
1 polymer ?
#
loop_
_entity_poly.entity_id
_entity_poly.type
_entity_poly.pdbx_seq_one_letter_code
_entity_poly.pdbx_strand_id
1 'polypeptide(L)'
;IGLVAALATIRKHREHQVHEHLIDIGKQVKQSWKKAASIAKLDIVVSGIDPLGNFSFQYEDSRQMRTYFAQRMLDHGIMAKNAFYASFAHTDAHVERYASIVEKVFLEIASCHENNNWSSVLKGDLVHEGFQRLA
;
A
#
# COMPACT_ATOMS: atom_id res chain seq x y z
N ILE A 1 3.56 -4.39 -33.32
CA ILE A 1 4.00 -5.00 -32.02
C ILE A 1 2.90 -4.93 -30.95
N GLY A 2 2.19 -3.80 -30.76
CA GLY A 2 1.12 -3.67 -29.75
C GLY A 2 -0.01 -4.72 -29.83
N LEU A 3 -0.57 -4.97 -31.01
CA LEU A 3 -1.64 -5.97 -31.20
C LEU A 3 -1.19 -7.39 -30.81
N VAL A 4 0.04 -7.76 -31.19
CA VAL A 4 0.60 -9.09 -30.89
C VAL A 4 0.82 -9.25 -29.38
N ALA A 5 1.33 -8.22 -28.71
CA ALA A 5 1.47 -8.21 -27.25
C ALA A 5 0.11 -8.30 -26.54
N ALA A 6 -0.91 -7.58 -27.02
CA ALA A 6 -2.26 -7.63 -26.46
C ALA A 6 -2.88 -9.04 -26.54
N LEU A 7 -2.77 -9.70 -27.70
CA LEU A 7 -3.24 -11.07 -27.89
C LEU A 7 -2.50 -12.06 -26.97
N ALA A 8 -1.17 -11.92 -26.85
CA ALA A 8 -0.37 -12.75 -25.96
C ALA A 8 -0.78 -12.55 -24.49
N THR A 9 -0.99 -11.30 -24.06
CA THR A 9 -1.48 -10.98 -22.70
C THR A 9 -2.84 -11.60 -22.43
N ILE A 10 -3.82 -11.45 -23.33
CA ILE A 10 -5.16 -12.00 -23.14
C ILE A 10 -5.12 -13.53 -23.03
N ARG A 11 -4.32 -14.20 -23.87
CA ARG A 11 -4.14 -15.66 -23.82
C ARG A 11 -3.56 -16.10 -22.49
N LYS A 12 -2.41 -15.52 -22.09
CA LYS A 12 -1.75 -15.83 -20.83
C LYS A 12 -2.63 -15.54 -19.60
N HIS A 13 -3.39 -14.44 -19.65
CA HIS A 13 -4.29 -14.04 -18.57
C HIS A 13 -5.41 -15.06 -18.35
N ARG A 14 -5.96 -15.61 -19.43
CA ARG A 14 -6.99 -16.66 -19.37
C ARG A 14 -6.42 -18.01 -18.95
N GLU A 15 -5.32 -18.42 -19.57
CA GLU A 15 -4.67 -19.72 -19.34
C GLU A 15 -4.27 -19.94 -17.88
N HIS A 16 -3.75 -18.90 -17.22
CA HIS A 16 -3.35 -18.98 -15.83
C HIS A 16 -4.37 -18.41 -14.85
N GLN A 17 -5.61 -18.15 -15.28
CA GLN A 17 -6.68 -17.57 -14.44
C GLN A 17 -6.20 -16.36 -13.62
N VAL A 18 -5.42 -15.47 -14.24
CA VAL A 18 -4.66 -14.42 -13.53
C VAL A 18 -5.57 -13.53 -12.68
N HIS A 19 -6.80 -13.28 -13.11
CA HIS A 19 -7.80 -12.53 -12.34
C HIS A 19 -8.07 -13.11 -10.93
N GLU A 20 -8.11 -14.43 -10.77
CA GLU A 20 -8.32 -15.08 -9.47
C GLU A 20 -7.13 -14.80 -8.54
N HIS A 21 -5.91 -15.04 -9.04
CA HIS A 21 -4.67 -14.73 -8.31
C HIS A 21 -4.59 -13.27 -7.87
N LEU A 22 -4.94 -12.34 -8.77
CA LEU A 22 -4.93 -10.91 -8.46
C LEU A 22 -5.95 -10.55 -7.37
N ILE A 23 -7.14 -11.17 -7.38
CA ILE A 23 -8.17 -10.97 -6.37
C ILE A 23 -7.69 -11.52 -5.02
N ASP A 24 -7.09 -12.71 -5.01
CA ASP A 24 -6.66 -13.36 -3.77
C ASP A 24 -5.52 -12.59 -3.09
N ILE A 25 -4.47 -12.22 -3.84
CA ILE A 25 -3.40 -11.35 -3.34
C ILE A 25 -3.96 -10.01 -2.85
N GLY A 26 -4.88 -9.42 -3.61
CA GLY A 26 -5.54 -8.17 -3.27
C GLY A 26 -6.31 -8.22 -1.95
N LYS A 27 -7.07 -9.31 -1.72
CA LYS A 27 -7.78 -9.56 -0.46
C LYS A 27 -6.81 -9.68 0.71
N GLN A 28 -5.76 -10.50 0.56
CA GLN A 28 -4.76 -10.69 1.62
C GLN A 28 -4.09 -9.37 2.02
N VAL A 29 -3.72 -8.53 1.05
CA VAL A 29 -3.12 -7.21 1.30
C VAL A 29 -4.11 -6.27 2.03
N LYS A 30 -5.36 -6.18 1.56
CA LYS A 30 -6.39 -5.37 2.24
C LYS A 30 -6.65 -5.83 3.66
N GLN A 31 -6.66 -7.15 3.89
CA GLN A 31 -6.89 -7.74 5.19
C GLN A 31 -5.72 -7.46 6.14
N SER A 32 -4.50 -7.45 5.61
CA SER A 32 -3.29 -7.04 6.33
C SER A 32 -3.38 -5.59 6.80
N TRP A 33 -3.87 -4.66 5.95
CA TRP A 33 -4.10 -3.27 6.36
C TRP A 33 -5.11 -3.15 7.49
N LYS A 34 -6.26 -3.83 7.37
CA LYS A 34 -7.31 -3.82 8.41
C LYS A 34 -6.81 -4.37 9.73
N LYS A 35 -6.06 -5.48 9.70
CA LYS A 35 -5.47 -6.10 10.88
C LYS A 35 -4.45 -5.19 11.54
N ALA A 36 -3.50 -4.66 10.76
CA ALA A 36 -2.47 -3.75 11.26
C ALA A 36 -3.08 -2.48 11.88
N ALA A 37 -4.11 -1.91 11.25
CA ALA A 37 -4.79 -0.73 11.77
C ALA A 37 -5.54 -1.03 13.07
N SER A 38 -6.20 -2.19 13.16
CA SER A 38 -6.86 -2.63 14.38
C SER A 38 -5.86 -2.83 15.54
N ILE A 39 -4.70 -3.42 15.27
CA ILE A 39 -3.63 -3.61 16.27
C ILE A 39 -3.09 -2.27 16.74
N ALA A 40 -2.82 -1.35 15.81
CA ALA A 40 -2.29 -0.03 16.09
C ALA A 40 -3.36 0.98 16.55
N LYS A 41 -4.63 0.58 16.65
CA LYS A 41 -5.78 1.45 16.95
C LYS A 41 -5.88 2.69 16.03
N LEU A 42 -5.50 2.53 14.77
CA LEU A 42 -5.61 3.57 13.75
C LEU A 42 -6.95 3.46 13.02
N ASP A 43 -7.63 4.59 12.85
CA ASP A 43 -8.80 4.71 12.01
C ASP A 43 -8.38 4.86 10.54
N ILE A 44 -8.66 3.82 9.77
CA ILE A 44 -8.44 3.80 8.33
C ILE A 44 -9.68 3.36 7.58
N VAL A 45 -9.86 3.93 6.40
CA VAL A 45 -10.85 3.45 5.42
C VAL A 45 -10.10 2.72 4.32
N VAL A 46 -10.42 1.43 4.13
CA VAL A 46 -9.90 0.61 3.02
C VAL A 46 -10.93 0.60 1.89
N SER A 47 -10.51 0.97 0.67
CA SER A 47 -11.39 1.10 -0.50
C SER A 47 -10.77 0.48 -1.78
N GLY A 48 -11.50 0.56 -2.89
CA GLY A 48 -11.11 0.01 -4.19
C GLY A 48 -11.49 -1.46 -4.39
N ILE A 49 -11.31 -1.98 -5.62
CA ILE A 49 -11.46 -3.41 -5.92
C ILE A 49 -10.26 -4.21 -5.40
N ASP A 50 -10.37 -5.52 -5.24
CA ASP A 50 -9.30 -6.31 -4.59
C ASP A 50 -7.93 -6.16 -5.25
N PRO A 51 -7.80 -6.28 -6.59
CA PRO A 51 -6.52 -6.06 -7.27
C PRO A 51 -6.01 -4.61 -7.25
N LEU A 52 -6.84 -3.65 -6.86
CA LEU A 52 -6.54 -2.21 -6.86
C LEU A 52 -7.05 -1.57 -5.57
N GLY A 53 -6.52 -2.07 -4.45
CA GLY A 53 -6.87 -1.60 -3.13
C GLY A 53 -6.15 -0.31 -2.77
N ASN A 54 -6.77 0.50 -1.93
CA ASN A 54 -6.11 1.62 -1.28
C ASN A 54 -6.65 1.79 0.15
N PHE A 55 -5.94 2.58 0.96
CA PHE A 55 -6.41 2.99 2.27
C PHE A 55 -6.18 4.48 2.52
N SER A 56 -6.96 5.06 3.43
CA SER A 56 -6.81 6.43 3.90
C SER A 56 -6.92 6.51 5.42
N PHE A 57 -5.98 7.22 6.04
CA PHE A 57 -6.02 7.57 7.46
C PHE A 57 -7.07 8.67 7.68
N GLN A 58 -7.93 8.51 8.69
CA GLN A 58 -9.02 9.45 8.99
C GLN A 58 -8.60 10.48 10.06
N TYR A 59 -7.50 11.19 9.80
CA TYR A 59 -6.92 12.14 10.74
C TYR A 59 -6.46 13.42 10.02
N GLU A 60 -6.37 14.53 10.77
CA GLU A 60 -5.90 15.82 10.24
C GLU A 60 -4.45 15.75 9.74
N ASP A 61 -3.61 14.95 10.40
CA ASP A 61 -2.22 14.70 10.05
C ASP A 61 -2.04 13.52 9.08
N SER A 62 -3.11 13.12 8.37
CA SER A 62 -3.08 12.00 7.41
C SER A 62 -1.99 12.14 6.34
N ARG A 63 -1.62 13.37 5.95
CA ARG A 63 -0.54 13.61 4.98
C ARG A 63 0.83 13.25 5.56
N GLN A 64 1.09 13.59 6.82
CA GLN A 64 2.28 13.23 7.57
C GLN A 64 2.36 11.71 7.73
N MET A 65 1.26 11.08 8.15
CA MET A 65 1.16 9.63 8.29
C MET A 65 1.47 8.90 6.97
N ARG A 66 0.90 9.37 5.85
CA ARG A 66 1.17 8.80 4.50
C ARG A 66 2.62 8.99 4.07
N THR A 67 3.20 10.15 4.39
CA THR A 67 4.61 10.46 4.09
C THR A 67 5.54 9.54 4.87
N TYR A 68 5.30 9.43 6.18
CA TYR A 68 6.05 8.54 7.04
C TYR A 68 5.89 7.08 6.62
N PHE A 69 4.68 6.63 6.29
CA PHE A 69 4.44 5.30 5.74
C PHE A 69 5.32 5.04 4.51
N ALA A 70 5.28 5.90 3.50
CA ALA A 70 6.09 5.74 2.29
C ALA A 70 7.59 5.71 2.59
N GLN A 71 8.07 6.62 3.47
CA GLN A 71 9.45 6.67 3.93
C GLN A 71 9.90 5.36 4.57
N ARG A 72 9.13 4.85 5.54
CA ARG A 72 9.50 3.63 6.27
C ARG A 72 9.39 2.37 5.42
N MET A 73 8.38 2.29 4.56
CA MET A 73 8.28 1.17 3.60
C MET A 73 9.50 1.15 2.67
N LEU A 74 9.96 2.31 2.21
CA LEU A 74 11.16 2.43 1.39
C LEU A 74 12.44 2.04 2.15
N ASP A 75 12.58 2.42 3.42
CA ASP A 75 13.67 1.97 4.29
C ASP A 75 13.72 0.43 4.40
N HIS A 76 12.58 -0.25 4.25
CA HIS A 76 12.47 -1.72 4.21
C HIS A 76 12.57 -2.32 2.79
N GLY A 77 12.94 -1.51 1.79
CA GLY A 77 13.10 -1.92 0.40
C GLY A 77 11.78 -2.20 -0.32
N ILE A 78 10.67 -1.61 0.14
CA ILE A 78 9.35 -1.74 -0.49
C ILE A 78 8.90 -0.37 -0.98
N MET A 79 8.76 -0.24 -2.30
CA MET A 79 8.17 0.95 -2.90
C MET A 79 6.65 0.92 -2.72
N ALA A 80 6.19 1.45 -1.59
CA ALA A 80 4.77 1.49 -1.24
C ALA A 80 4.23 2.92 -1.13
N LYS A 81 2.97 3.07 -1.52
CA LYS A 81 2.12 4.22 -1.18
C LYS A 81 0.90 3.68 -0.43
N ASN A 82 -0.10 4.52 -0.19
CA ASN A 82 -1.39 4.10 0.37
C ASN A 82 -2.30 3.38 -0.65
N ALA A 83 -1.72 2.83 -1.72
CA ALA A 83 -2.41 2.08 -2.76
C ALA A 83 -1.56 0.88 -3.18
N PHE A 84 -2.24 -0.21 -3.53
CA PHE A 84 -1.63 -1.45 -3.97
C PHE A 84 -2.24 -1.90 -5.30
N TYR A 85 -1.37 -2.28 -6.22
CA TYR A 85 -1.70 -2.75 -7.55
C TYR A 85 -1.21 -4.19 -7.64
N ALA A 86 -2.15 -5.13 -7.60
CA ALA A 86 -1.80 -6.53 -7.70
C ALA A 86 -1.15 -6.81 -9.06
N SER A 87 -0.18 -7.71 -9.04
CA SER A 87 0.53 -8.19 -10.22
C SER A 87 0.62 -9.69 -10.12
N PHE A 88 0.59 -10.37 -11.27
CA PHE A 88 0.69 -11.82 -11.34
C PHE A 88 2.01 -12.38 -10.78
N ALA A 89 3.04 -11.53 -10.64
CA ALA A 89 4.32 -11.90 -10.04
C ALA A 89 4.32 -11.89 -8.50
N HIS A 90 3.28 -11.38 -7.84
CA HIS A 90 3.21 -11.43 -6.38
C HIS A 90 2.95 -12.85 -5.90
N THR A 91 3.55 -13.22 -4.78
CA THR A 91 3.42 -14.51 -4.12
C THR A 91 2.96 -14.28 -2.69
N ASP A 92 2.48 -15.32 -2.02
CA ASP A 92 2.09 -15.25 -0.61
C ASP A 92 3.27 -14.79 0.27
N ALA A 93 4.49 -15.25 -0.01
CA ALA A 93 5.69 -14.81 0.70
C ALA A 93 5.95 -13.29 0.58
N HIS A 94 5.64 -12.68 -0.58
CA HIS A 94 5.70 -11.23 -0.73
C HIS A 94 4.66 -10.53 0.14
N VAL A 95 3.44 -11.08 0.21
CA VAL A 95 2.34 -10.53 1.00
C VAL A 95 2.62 -10.67 2.50
N GLU A 96 3.10 -11.81 2.97
CA GLU A 96 3.48 -12.04 4.37
C GLU A 96 4.59 -11.07 4.82
N ARG A 97 5.65 -10.93 4.00
CA ARG A 97 6.72 -9.97 4.27
C ARG A 97 6.17 -8.56 4.36
N TYR A 98 5.35 -8.16 3.37
CA TYR A 98 4.70 -6.84 3.35
C TYR A 98 3.83 -6.61 4.60
N ALA A 99 2.99 -7.58 4.96
CA ALA A 99 2.08 -7.51 6.11
C ALA A 99 2.84 -7.31 7.43
N SER A 100 3.92 -8.05 7.64
CA SER A 100 4.75 -7.92 8.84
C SER A 100 5.41 -6.53 8.98
N ILE A 101 5.76 -5.92 7.84
CA ILE A 101 6.36 -4.58 7.82
C ILE A 101 5.28 -3.52 8.03
N VAL A 102 4.13 -3.63 7.38
CA VAL A 102 3.00 -2.71 7.57
C VAL A 102 2.55 -2.68 9.02
N GLU A 103 2.45 -3.83 9.69
CA GLU A 103 2.09 -3.90 11.10
C GLU A 103 3.04 -3.07 11.98
N LYS A 104 4.36 -3.23 11.77
CA LYS A 104 5.39 -2.45 12.46
C LYS A 104 5.27 -0.96 12.17
N VAL A 105 5.13 -0.59 10.89
CA VAL A 105 5.05 0.82 10.47
C VAL A 105 3.77 1.47 10.99
N PHE A 106 2.65 0.76 11.06
CA PHE A 106 1.41 1.31 11.62
C PHE A 106 1.53 1.54 13.14
N LEU A 107 2.22 0.66 13.87
CA LEU A 107 2.53 0.89 15.28
C LEU A 107 3.42 2.13 15.48
N GLU A 108 4.45 2.30 14.64
CA GLU A 108 5.29 3.50 14.67
C GLU A 108 4.47 4.77 14.36
N ILE A 109 3.57 4.71 13.37
CA ILE A 109 2.67 5.81 13.00
C ILE A 109 1.75 6.18 14.16
N ALA A 110 1.13 5.20 14.82
CA ALA A 110 0.27 5.46 15.97
C ALA A 110 1.03 6.15 17.10
N SER A 111 2.24 5.69 17.41
CA SER A 111 3.10 6.33 18.41
C SER A 111 3.48 7.77 18.02
N CYS A 112 3.77 8.01 16.74
CA CYS A 112 4.10 9.35 16.25
C CYS A 112 2.90 10.31 16.31
N HIS A 113 1.71 9.81 15.96
CA HIS A 113 0.45 10.54 16.02
C HIS A 113 0.11 10.95 17.45
N GLU A 114 0.17 10.02 18.41
CA GLU A 114 -0.13 10.29 19.84
C GLU A 114 0.81 11.33 20.45
N ASN A 115 2.08 11.35 20.04
CA ASN A 115 3.10 12.28 20.55
C ASN A 115 3.25 13.56 19.71
N ASN A 116 2.52 13.69 18.61
CA ASN A 116 2.61 14.79 17.65
C ASN A 116 4.05 15.13 17.22
N ASN A 117 4.88 14.11 16.96
CA ASN A 117 6.34 14.25 16.79
C ASN A 117 6.80 14.29 15.32
N TRP A 118 5.89 14.53 14.37
CA TRP A 118 6.12 14.43 12.93
C TRP A 118 7.33 15.21 12.41
N SER A 119 7.58 16.40 12.95
CA SER A 119 8.69 17.28 12.56
C SER A 119 10.07 16.67 12.81
N SER A 120 10.19 15.73 13.75
CA SER A 120 11.46 15.09 14.11
C SER A 120 11.73 13.80 13.33
N VAL A 121 10.68 13.16 12.79
CA VAL A 121 10.76 11.82 12.18
C VAL A 121 10.68 11.82 10.66
N LEU A 122 10.11 12.88 10.06
CA LEU A 122 10.03 13.05 8.62
C LEU A 122 11.35 13.59 8.07
N LYS A 123 11.92 12.89 7.08
CA LYS A 123 13.23 13.21 6.49
C LYS A 123 13.14 14.17 5.29
N GLY A 124 11.95 14.56 4.87
CA GLY A 124 11.75 15.40 3.68
C GLY A 124 10.32 15.94 3.57
N ASP A 125 10.02 16.53 2.42
CA ASP A 125 8.73 17.16 2.16
C ASP A 125 7.57 16.17 2.22
N LEU A 126 6.40 16.69 2.57
CA LEU A 126 5.17 15.91 2.61
C LEU A 126 4.79 15.42 1.20
N VAL A 127 4.22 14.22 1.14
CA VAL A 127 3.72 13.62 -0.10
C VAL A 127 2.75 14.58 -0.80
N HIS A 128 3.03 14.87 -2.08
CA HIS A 128 2.17 15.70 -2.91
C HIS A 128 0.78 15.08 -3.09
N GLU A 129 -0.22 15.94 -3.18
CA GLU A 129 -1.57 15.54 -3.53
C GLU A 129 -1.80 15.62 -5.04
N GLY A 130 -2.20 14.49 -5.61
CA GLY A 130 -2.51 14.38 -7.03
C GLY A 130 -1.29 14.53 -7.94
N PHE A 131 -1.57 14.65 -9.23
CA PHE A 131 -0.57 14.90 -10.26
C PHE A 131 -0.43 16.41 -10.44
N GLN A 132 0.49 17.03 -9.71
CA GLN A 132 0.88 18.41 -9.91
C GLN A 132 2.22 18.43 -10.64
N ARG A 133 2.34 19.27 -11.67
CA ARG A 133 3.63 19.50 -12.31
C ARG A 133 4.53 20.20 -11.29
N LEU A 134 5.78 19.75 -11.17
CA LEU A 134 6.81 20.48 -10.44
C LEU A 134 6.97 21.84 -11.13
N ALA A 135 6.76 22.92 -10.38
CA ALA A 135 6.96 24.29 -10.84
C ALA A 135 8.46 24.65 -10.84
#